data_AF-A0A0F9BXV6-F1
#
_entry.id   AF-A0A0F9BXV6-F1
#
_cell.length_a   1.000
_cell.length_b   1.000
_cell.length_c   1.000
_cell.angle_alpha   90.00
_cell.angle_beta   90.00
_cell.angle_gamma   90.00
#
_symmetry.space_group_name_H-M   'P 1'
#
loop_
_entity.id
_entity.type
_entity.pdbx_description
1 polymer ?
#
loop_
_entity_poly.entity_id
_entity_poly.type
_entity_poly.pdbx_seq_one_letter_code
_entity_poly.pdbx_strand_id
1 'polypeptide(L)'
;MVKPKTIRNYGDRDLPSQMVKGVAQVLAYVNHGRWLSDCPECRTGLSLPRGEFVSPLMATRVGGPVIQVKPKWVLPTSGAECPVCDLPVKVMWPKDVDLIDAALEARPRLTNRNWRPGESVKSLLAETARHL
;
A
#
# COMPACT_ATOMS: atom_id res chain seq x y z
N MET A 1 -29.62 13.31 28.99
CA MET A 1 -28.47 12.40 28.78
C MET A 1 -28.15 12.36 27.30
N VAL A 2 -27.20 13.18 26.85
CA VAL A 2 -26.78 13.23 25.44
C VAL A 2 -25.65 12.21 25.28
N LYS A 3 -25.86 11.16 24.47
CA LYS A 3 -24.79 10.23 24.11
C LYS A 3 -23.68 11.02 23.40
N PRO A 4 -22.40 10.89 23.77
CA PRO A 4 -21.35 11.60 23.09
C PRO A 4 -21.30 11.15 21.63
N LYS A 5 -21.44 12.12 20.71
CA LYS A 5 -21.19 11.90 19.29
C LYS A 5 -19.71 11.61 19.12
N THR A 6 -19.37 10.38 18.74
CA THR A 6 -18.01 10.01 18.36
C THR A 6 -17.62 10.81 17.13
N ILE A 7 -16.74 11.79 17.33
CA ILE A 7 -15.95 12.39 16.26
C ILE A 7 -14.98 11.29 15.81
N ARG A 8 -15.25 10.65 14.67
CA ARG A 8 -14.36 9.64 14.07
C ARG A 8 -13.11 10.33 13.52
N ASN A 9 -12.10 10.46 14.37
CA ASN A 9 -10.77 10.90 13.95
C ASN A 9 -10.12 9.83 13.06
N TYR A 10 -9.20 10.26 12.18
CA TYR A 10 -8.35 9.46 11.29
C TYR A 10 -7.41 8.44 12.01
N GLY A 11 -7.74 8.00 13.23
CA GLY A 11 -6.86 7.29 14.18
C GLY A 11 -7.40 5.96 14.75
N ASP A 12 -8.64 5.56 14.44
CA ASP A 12 -9.16 4.23 14.82
C ASP A 12 -8.61 3.16 13.84
N ARG A 13 -7.29 2.96 13.87
CA ARG A 13 -6.55 2.03 12.98
C ARG A 13 -6.56 0.61 13.56
N ASP A 14 -7.73 0.02 13.75
CA ASP A 14 -7.83 -1.42 14.03
C ASP A 14 -7.70 -2.20 12.72
N LEU A 15 -6.59 -2.01 12.00
CA LEU A 15 -6.22 -2.93 10.95
C LEU A 15 -5.75 -4.23 11.63
N PRO A 16 -6.32 -5.40 11.27
CA PRO A 16 -5.99 -6.64 11.95
C PRO A 16 -4.52 -6.98 11.73
N SER A 17 -3.71 -6.81 12.77
CA SER A 17 -2.33 -7.31 12.79
C SER A 17 -2.30 -8.69 13.43
N GLN A 18 -1.82 -9.68 12.69
CA GLN A 18 -1.60 -11.03 13.22
C GLN A 18 -0.09 -11.26 13.40
N MET A 19 0.34 -11.63 14.61
CA MET A 19 1.70 -12.09 14.87
C MET A 19 1.86 -13.54 14.41
N VAL A 20 2.76 -13.81 13.48
CA VAL A 20 3.10 -15.19 13.06
C VAL A 20 4.61 -15.38 13.13
N LYS A 21 5.05 -16.29 14.01
CA LYS A 21 6.48 -16.60 14.23
C LYS A 21 7.34 -15.36 14.57
N GLY A 22 6.80 -14.44 15.37
CA GLY A 22 7.51 -13.22 15.77
C GLY A 22 7.57 -12.12 14.70
N VAL A 23 6.91 -12.32 13.55
CA VAL A 23 6.76 -11.30 12.49
C VAL A 23 5.32 -10.81 12.49
N ALA A 24 5.13 -9.50 12.57
CA ALA A 24 3.81 -8.90 12.52
C ALA A 24 3.31 -8.82 11.07
N GLN A 25 2.15 -9.40 10.77
CA GLN A 25 1.49 -9.22 9.48
C GLN A 25 0.67 -7.94 9.49
N VAL A 26 0.91 -7.08 8.51
CA VAL A 26 0.25 -5.77 8.40
C VAL A 26 -0.34 -5.60 7.00
N LEU A 27 -1.51 -5.00 6.89
CA LEU A 27 -2.18 -4.79 5.61
C LEU A 27 -1.64 -3.53 4.93
N ALA A 28 -1.36 -3.63 3.63
CA ALA A 28 -1.09 -2.46 2.80
C ALA A 28 -2.39 -1.69 2.55
N TYR A 29 -2.33 -0.37 2.47
CA TYR A 29 -3.43 0.51 2.09
C TYR A 29 -2.91 1.71 1.29
N VAL A 30 -3.79 2.44 0.60
CA VAL A 30 -3.40 3.64 -0.14
C VAL A 30 -3.95 4.88 0.55
N ASN A 31 -3.07 5.84 0.80
CA ASN A 31 -3.46 7.17 1.29
C ASN A 31 -2.76 8.25 0.47
N HIS A 32 -3.54 9.16 -0.09
CA HIS A 32 -3.06 10.21 -0.99
C HIS A 32 -2.17 9.67 -2.14
N GLY A 33 -2.53 8.51 -2.69
CA GLY A 33 -1.81 7.87 -3.79
C GLY A 33 -0.49 7.20 -3.41
N ARG A 34 -0.20 7.03 -2.12
CA ARG A 34 0.97 6.29 -1.63
C ARG A 34 0.53 5.01 -0.94
N TRP A 35 1.19 3.91 -1.26
CA TRP A 35 1.07 2.66 -0.52
C TRP A 35 1.74 2.81 0.84
N LEU A 36 0.98 2.49 1.89
CA LEU A 36 1.39 2.59 3.28
C LEU A 36 0.98 1.33 4.04
N SER A 37 1.56 1.15 5.22
CA SER A 37 1.00 0.29 6.27
C SER A 37 1.22 0.95 7.63
N ASP A 38 0.58 0.43 8.68
CA ASP A 38 0.77 0.90 10.05
C ASP A 38 1.54 -0.15 10.85
N CYS A 39 2.55 0.29 11.62
CA CYS A 39 3.19 -0.56 12.61
C CYS A 39 2.17 -0.84 13.74
N PRO A 40 1.93 -2.11 14.10
CA PRO A 40 0.94 -2.41 15.13
C PRO A 40 1.37 -1.97 16.53
N GLU A 41 2.68 -1.90 16.79
CA GLU A 41 3.23 -1.55 18.10
C GLU A 41 3.28 -0.03 18.31
N CYS A 42 4.04 0.69 17.47
CA CYS A 42 4.26 2.13 17.66
C CYS A 42 3.35 3.03 16.82
N ARG A 43 2.48 2.46 15.97
CA ARG A 43 1.56 3.20 15.08
C ARG A 43 2.27 4.14 14.10
N THR A 44 3.56 3.94 13.87
CA THR A 44 4.27 4.66 12.80
C THR A 44 3.81 4.14 11.44
N GLY A 45 3.55 5.06 10.50
CA GLY A 45 3.24 4.71 9.12
C GLY A 45 4.50 4.26 8.39
N LEU A 46 4.47 3.05 7.83
CA LEU A 46 5.50 2.52 6.95
C LEU A 46 5.19 2.98 5.53
N SER A 47 6.12 3.71 4.92
CA SER A 47 6.08 3.96 3.48
C SER A 47 6.44 2.68 2.76
N LEU A 48 5.57 2.22 1.87
CA LEU A 48 5.79 1.02 1.07
C LEU A 48 6.10 1.46 -0.36
N PRO A 49 7.37 1.79 -0.66
CA PRO A 49 7.73 2.14 -2.02
C PRO A 49 7.36 0.97 -2.92
N ARG A 50 6.50 1.24 -3.89
CA ARG A 50 6.16 0.29 -4.94
C ARG A 50 7.34 0.25 -5.91
N GLY A 51 8.36 -0.53 -5.58
CA GLY A 51 9.51 -0.87 -6.41
C GLY A 51 10.29 0.31 -6.97
N GLU A 52 11.52 0.49 -6.49
CA GLU A 52 12.56 1.14 -7.27
C GLU A 52 12.59 0.56 -8.69
N PHE A 53 12.74 1.46 -9.66
CA PHE A 53 13.04 1.14 -11.05
C PHE A 53 14.27 0.23 -11.11
N VAL A 54 14.09 -1.08 -11.30
CA VAL A 54 15.18 -1.91 -11.85
C VAL A 54 15.33 -1.52 -13.31
N SER A 55 16.14 -0.49 -13.56
CA SER A 55 16.56 -0.14 -14.90
C SER A 55 17.27 -1.36 -15.52
N PRO A 56 16.91 -1.79 -16.74
CA PRO A 56 17.74 -2.73 -17.47
C PRO A 56 19.17 -2.19 -17.73
N LEU A 57 19.44 -0.90 -17.48
CA LEU A 57 20.78 -0.31 -17.61
C LEU A 57 21.76 -0.70 -16.48
N MET A 58 21.30 -1.28 -15.36
CA MET A 58 22.20 -1.82 -14.32
C MET A 58 22.65 -3.25 -14.62
N ALA A 59 22.13 -3.90 -15.67
CA ALA A 59 22.74 -5.09 -16.23
C ALA A 59 23.96 -4.67 -17.06
N THR A 60 25.14 -4.75 -16.45
CA THR A 60 26.43 -4.56 -17.12
C THR A 60 26.44 -5.29 -18.46
N ARG A 61 26.69 -4.55 -19.54
CA ARG A 61 26.86 -5.07 -20.91
C ARG A 61 27.81 -6.27 -20.92
N VAL A 62 27.27 -7.45 -21.24
CA VAL A 62 28.00 -8.51 -21.95
C VAL A 62 27.11 -8.99 -23.10
N GLY A 63 27.17 -8.27 -24.23
CA GLY A 63 26.93 -8.81 -25.58
C GLY A 63 25.60 -9.48 -25.96
N GLY A 64 24.51 -9.36 -25.20
CA GLY A 64 23.21 -9.98 -25.54
C GLY A 64 22.15 -9.00 -26.09
N PRO A 65 21.13 -9.48 -26.82
CA PRO A 65 20.00 -8.65 -27.26
C PRO A 65 19.26 -8.05 -26.06
N VAL A 66 18.87 -6.78 -26.17
CA VAL A 66 18.05 -6.11 -25.16
C VAL A 66 16.67 -6.76 -25.13
N ILE A 67 16.45 -7.64 -24.15
CA ILE A 67 15.11 -8.15 -23.87
C ILE A 67 14.35 -7.01 -23.21
N GLN A 68 13.36 -6.44 -23.91
CA GLN A 68 12.35 -5.59 -23.29
C GLN A 68 11.55 -6.44 -22.29
N VAL A 69 11.99 -6.46 -21.03
CA VAL A 69 11.17 -7.01 -19.96
C VAL A 69 10.07 -5.99 -19.64
N LYS A 70 8.80 -6.42 -19.70
CA LYS A 70 7.71 -5.61 -19.16
C LYS A 70 8.03 -5.34 -17.68
N PRO A 71 7.92 -4.10 -17.19
CA PRO A 71 8.21 -3.81 -15.79
C PRO A 71 7.29 -4.66 -14.91
N LYS A 72 7.89 -5.62 -14.20
CA LYS A 72 7.17 -6.41 -13.19
C LYS A 72 7.55 -5.85 -11.84
N TRP A 73 6.54 -5.32 -11.18
CA TRP A 73 6.68 -4.70 -9.88
C TRP A 73 7.12 -5.72 -8.84
N VAL A 74 8.25 -5.44 -8.17
CA VAL A 74 8.70 -6.22 -7.01
C VAL A 74 8.04 -5.60 -5.79
N LEU A 75 6.97 -6.21 -5.31
CA LEU A 75 6.36 -5.83 -4.04
C LEU A 75 7.27 -6.33 -2.91
N PRO A 76 7.69 -5.49 -1.96
CA PRO A 76 8.40 -5.95 -0.77
C PRO A 76 7.44 -6.86 0.01
N THR A 77 7.63 -8.16 -0.16
CA THR A 77 6.75 -9.20 0.36
C THR A 77 7.33 -9.86 1.62
N SER A 78 8.57 -9.54 1.98
CA SER A 78 9.25 -10.08 3.16
C SER A 78 10.27 -9.09 3.73
N GLY A 79 10.28 -8.92 5.05
CA GLY A 79 11.41 -8.34 5.79
C GLY A 79 11.47 -6.82 5.88
N ALA A 80 10.34 -6.11 5.78
CA ALA A 80 10.35 -4.69 6.14
C ALA A 80 10.41 -4.59 7.68
N GLU A 81 11.17 -3.63 8.19
CA GLU A 81 11.25 -3.35 9.63
C GLU A 81 10.63 -1.99 9.90
N CYS A 82 10.00 -1.84 11.05
CA CYS A 82 9.51 -0.53 11.46
C CYS A 82 10.70 0.38 11.78
N PRO A 83 10.84 1.57 11.16
CA PRO A 83 12.01 2.44 11.35
C PRO A 83 12.08 3.13 12.73
N VAL A 84 11.12 2.84 13.62
CA VAL A 84 11.00 3.47 14.95
C VAL A 84 11.18 2.47 16.08
N CYS A 85 10.72 1.23 15.90
CA CYS A 85 10.75 0.21 16.96
C CYS A 85 11.34 -1.13 16.50
N ASP A 86 11.91 -1.16 15.30
CA ASP A 86 12.59 -2.31 14.68
C ASP A 86 11.75 -3.58 14.56
N LEU A 87 10.43 -3.48 14.77
CA LEU A 87 9.54 -4.62 14.65
C LEU A 87 9.59 -5.18 13.22
N PRO A 88 9.94 -6.46 13.04
CA PRO A 88 9.89 -7.09 11.73
C PRO A 88 8.43 -7.24 11.30
N VAL A 89 8.11 -6.74 10.11
CA VAL A 89 6.77 -6.80 9.53
C VAL A 89 6.76 -7.53 8.19
N LYS A 90 5.67 -8.26 7.98
CA LYS A 90 5.30 -8.85 6.70
C LYS A 90 4.11 -8.08 6.15
N VAL A 91 4.32 -7.42 5.02
CA VAL A 91 3.27 -6.65 4.36
C VAL A 91 2.38 -7.59 3.53
N MET A 92 1.09 -7.51 3.79
CA MET A 92 0.05 -8.24 3.08
C MET A 92 -0.59 -7.32 2.05
N TRP A 93 -0.22 -7.56 0.79
CA TRP A 93 -0.70 -6.80 -0.37
C TRP A 93 -2.07 -7.33 -0.84
N PRO A 94 -2.96 -6.47 -1.37
CA PRO A 94 -4.17 -6.93 -2.02
C PRO A 94 -3.84 -7.73 -3.29
N LYS A 95 -4.74 -8.62 -3.71
CA LYS A 95 -4.53 -9.42 -4.94
C LYS A 95 -4.51 -8.55 -6.21
N ASP A 96 -5.30 -7.47 -6.21
CA ASP A 96 -5.57 -6.63 -7.37
C ASP A 96 -4.84 -5.28 -7.30
N VAL A 97 -3.58 -5.26 -6.81
CA VAL A 97 -2.80 -4.02 -6.59
C VAL A 97 -2.84 -3.11 -7.83
N ASP A 98 -2.61 -3.67 -9.00
CA ASP A 98 -2.56 -2.93 -10.27
C ASP A 98 -3.91 -2.30 -10.65
N LEU A 99 -5.01 -3.00 -10.36
CA LEU A 99 -6.35 -2.48 -10.63
C LEU A 99 -6.75 -1.40 -9.64
N ILE A 100 -6.32 -1.52 -8.38
CA ILE A 100 -6.50 -0.48 -7.36
C ILE A 100 -5.74 0.78 -7.78
N ASP A 101 -4.46 0.64 -8.15
CA ASP A 101 -3.64 1.77 -8.61
C ASP A 101 -4.28 2.46 -9.81
N ALA A 102 -4.66 1.72 -10.86
CA ALA A 102 -5.30 2.29 -12.05
C ALA A 102 -6.61 3.04 -11.71
N ALA A 103 -7.44 2.49 -10.82
CA ALA A 103 -8.69 3.11 -10.39
C ALA A 103 -8.44 4.42 -9.60
N LEU A 104 -7.37 4.48 -8.81
CA LEU A 104 -6.99 5.66 -8.05
C LEU A 104 -6.28 6.71 -8.92
N GLU A 105 -5.46 6.32 -9.88
CA GLU A 105 -4.79 7.22 -10.82
C GLU A 105 -5.79 7.99 -11.69
N ALA A 106 -6.90 7.36 -12.06
CA ALA A 106 -8.02 8.01 -12.75
C ALA A 106 -8.65 9.17 -11.96
N ARG A 107 -8.34 9.31 -10.65
CA ARG A 107 -8.83 10.42 -9.83
C ARG A 107 -7.91 11.64 -10.01
N PRO A 108 -8.45 12.81 -10.40
CA PRO A 108 -7.64 14.01 -10.66
C PRO A 108 -7.03 14.61 -9.39
N ARG A 109 -7.71 14.49 -8.24
CA ARG A 109 -7.23 15.03 -6.97
C ARG A 109 -6.47 13.97 -6.18
N LEU A 110 -5.18 14.21 -5.93
CA LEU A 110 -4.30 13.32 -5.16
C LEU A 110 -4.86 13.01 -3.77
N THR A 111 -5.48 13.99 -3.11
CA THR A 111 -6.09 13.83 -1.79
C THR A 111 -7.22 12.79 -1.74
N ASN A 112 -7.82 12.49 -2.89
CA ASN A 112 -8.94 11.55 -3.00
C ASN A 112 -8.47 10.16 -3.47
N ARG A 113 -7.15 9.96 -3.61
CA ARG A 113 -6.56 8.67 -3.98
C ARG A 113 -6.36 7.81 -2.72
N ASN A 114 -7.47 7.38 -2.14
CA ASN A 114 -7.48 6.57 -0.93
C ASN A 114 -8.11 5.21 -1.23
N TRP A 115 -7.53 4.15 -0.67
CA TRP A 115 -8.11 2.81 -0.70
C TRP A 115 -7.80 2.08 0.61
N ARG A 116 -8.78 1.36 1.14
CA ARG A 116 -8.65 0.56 2.36
C ARG A 116 -8.83 -0.94 2.11
N PRO A 117 -8.15 -1.80 2.87
CA PRO A 117 -8.42 -3.23 2.86
C PRO A 117 -9.91 -3.52 3.07
N GLY A 118 -10.48 -4.33 2.18
CA GLY A 118 -11.91 -4.65 2.16
C GLY A 118 -12.72 -3.82 1.17
N GLU A 119 -12.19 -2.68 0.69
CA GLU A 119 -12.81 -1.95 -0.42
C GLU A 119 -12.54 -2.67 -1.74
N SER A 120 -13.57 -2.75 -2.59
CA SER A 120 -13.44 -3.37 -3.91
C SER A 120 -13.00 -2.35 -4.97
N VAL A 121 -12.32 -2.81 -6.02
CA VAL A 121 -12.02 -1.98 -7.20
C VAL A 121 -13.31 -1.42 -7.81
N LYS A 122 -14.39 -2.22 -7.84
CA LYS A 122 -15.70 -1.80 -8.31
C LYS A 122 -16.25 -0.60 -7.54
N SER A 123 -16.12 -0.58 -6.21
CA SER A 123 -16.53 0.57 -5.40
C SER A 123 -15.68 1.80 -5.66
N LEU A 124 -14.36 1.66 -5.85
CA LEU A 124 -13.48 2.78 -6.20
C LEU A 124 -13.89 3.42 -7.52
N LEU A 125 -14.17 2.61 -8.55
CA LEU A 125 -14.60 3.09 -9.86
C LEU A 125 -15.98 3.74 -9.81
N ALA A 126 -16.92 3.16 -9.07
CA ALA A 126 -18.25 3.71 -8.89
C ALA A 126 -18.24 5.07 -8.16
N GLU A 127 -17.32 5.27 -7.21
CA GLU A 127 -17.10 6.56 -6.56
C GLU A 127 -16.48 7.57 -7.54
N THR A 128 -15.44 7.18 -8.29
CA THR A 128 -14.82 8.04 -9.30
C THR A 128 -15.85 8.54 -10.31
N ALA A 129 -16.77 7.68 -10.77
CA ALA A 129 -17.84 8.05 -11.71
C ALA A 129 -18.85 9.07 -11.17
N ARG A 130 -18.97 9.26 -9.85
CA ARG A 130 -19.84 10.28 -9.24
C ARG A 130 -19.18 11.65 -9.08
N HIS A 131 -17.86 11.72 -9.29
CA HIS A 131 -17.04 12.90 -9.05
C HIS A 131 -16.34 13.43 -10.32
N LEU A 132 -16.65 12.84 -11.48
CA LEU A 132 -16.33 13.34 -12.82
C LEU A 132 -17.48 14.23 -13.31
#